data_AF-A0A2U2SHR4-F1
#
_entry.id   AF-A0A2U2SHR4-F1
#
_cell.length_a   1.000
_cell.length_b   1.000
_cell.length_c   1.000
_cell.angle_alpha   90.00
_cell.angle_beta   90.00
_cell.angle_gamma   90.00
#
_symmetry.space_group_name_H-M   'P 1'
#
loop_
_entity.id
_entity.type
_entity.pdbx_description
1 polymer ?
#
loop_
_entity_poly.entity_id
_entity_poly.type
_entity_poly.pdbx_seq_one_letter_code
_entity_poly.pdbx_strand_id
1 'polypeptide(L)'
;MSVISRDEFSRRFLSLVLNQTLLPKKRTDLHLLLYSATLSLQPETSYSEKEINEQLQTWCLTFGKNMGLDYVSLRRALVDEGFLHRDSSGNQYTLDLTPFSDQFDPEIRSLDLPQLLKEAIEVKERRKQEYLNRSKGNP
;
A
#
# COMPACT_ATOMS: atom_id res chain seq x y z
N MET A 1 12.38 -0.32 19.03
CA MET A 1 11.13 -0.11 18.26
C MET A 1 10.66 -1.49 17.83
N SER A 2 9.36 -1.79 17.93
CA SER A 2 8.85 -3.08 17.47
C SER A 2 8.69 -3.05 15.95
N VAL A 3 9.25 -4.05 15.28
CA VAL A 3 9.05 -4.27 13.84
C VAL A 3 7.56 -4.45 13.56
N ILE A 4 7.05 -3.83 12.50
CA ILE A 4 5.68 -4.02 12.04
C ILE A 4 5.60 -5.43 11.44
N SER A 5 4.83 -6.31 12.09
CA SER A 5 4.60 -7.67 11.59
C SER A 5 3.70 -7.69 10.37
N ARG A 6 3.70 -8.81 9.64
CA ARG A 6 2.77 -9.07 8.53
C ARG A 6 1.30 -8.82 8.90
N ASP A 7 0.83 -9.37 10.02
CA ASP A 7 -0.56 -9.19 10.47
C ASP A 7 -0.90 -7.74 10.81
N GLU A 8 0.04 -7.03 11.46
CA GLU A 8 -0.15 -5.62 11.77
C GLU A 8 -0.18 -4.76 10.50
N PHE A 9 0.73 -5.04 9.57
CA PHE A 9 0.77 -4.39 8.27
C PHE A 9 -0.55 -4.56 7.52
N SER A 10 -1.01 -5.81 7.34
CA SER A 10 -2.25 -6.12 6.62
C SER A 10 -3.46 -5.40 7.22
N ARG A 11 -3.60 -5.42 8.56
CA ARG A 11 -4.72 -4.77 9.25
C ARG A 11 -4.73 -3.26 9.05
N ARG A 12 -3.57 -2.61 9.22
CA ARG A 12 -3.44 -1.15 9.08
C ARG A 12 -3.61 -0.74 7.61
N PHE A 13 -2.97 -1.45 6.68
CA PHE A 13 -3.11 -1.22 5.24
C PHE A 13 -4.58 -1.25 4.79
N LEU A 14 -5.30 -2.31 5.12
CA LEU A 14 -6.72 -2.44 4.80
C LEU A 14 -7.56 -1.32 5.41
N SER A 15 -7.28 -0.95 6.66
CA SER A 15 -7.97 0.17 7.31
C SER A 15 -7.72 1.50 6.59
N LEU A 16 -6.52 1.73 6.06
CA LEU A 16 -6.22 2.92 5.27
C LEU A 16 -6.99 2.89 3.95
N VAL A 17 -6.83 1.84 3.16
CA VAL A 17 -7.42 1.72 1.80
C VAL A 17 -8.95 1.72 1.81
N LEU A 18 -9.57 1.06 2.79
CA LEU A 18 -11.03 0.90 2.83
C LEU A 18 -11.78 2.03 3.54
N ASN A 19 -11.13 2.75 4.47
CA ASN A 19 -11.84 3.69 5.34
C ASN A 19 -11.36 5.14 5.22
N GLN A 20 -10.18 5.39 4.64
CA GLN A 20 -9.64 6.75 4.52
C GLN A 20 -9.90 7.33 3.13
N THR A 21 -10.19 8.63 3.10
CA THR A 21 -10.38 9.41 1.87
C THR A 21 -9.22 10.39 1.61
N LEU A 22 -8.24 10.44 2.52
CA LEU A 22 -7.09 11.32 2.46
C LEU A 22 -5.83 10.56 2.87
N LEU A 23 -4.67 11.09 2.47
CA LEU A 23 -3.38 10.54 2.87
C LEU A 23 -3.18 10.58 4.39
N PRO A 24 -2.52 9.55 4.97
CA PRO A 24 -2.25 9.52 6.40
C PRO A 24 -1.34 10.68 6.82
N LYS A 25 -1.72 11.39 7.89
CA LYS A 25 -0.85 12.43 8.50
C LYS A 25 0.25 11.84 9.38
N LYS A 26 0.04 10.63 9.90
CA LYS A 26 1.01 9.94 10.75
C LYS A 26 2.10 9.34 9.88
N ARG A 27 3.36 9.67 10.16
CA ARG A 27 4.51 9.20 9.38
C ARG A 27 4.58 7.67 9.26
N THR A 28 4.29 6.95 10.34
CA THR A 28 4.27 5.47 10.32
C THR A 28 3.21 4.91 9.36
N ASP A 29 2.02 5.50 9.33
CA ASP A 29 0.94 5.04 8.44
C ASP A 29 1.21 5.45 6.99
N LEU A 30 1.86 6.60 6.77
CA LEU A 30 2.38 7.01 5.46
C LEU A 30 3.43 6.01 4.98
N HIS A 31 4.45 5.70 5.81
CA HIS A 31 5.48 4.71 5.49
C HIS A 31 4.88 3.34 5.17
N LEU A 32 3.85 2.92 5.91
CA LEU A 32 3.14 1.67 5.64
C LEU A 32 2.48 1.69 4.26
N LEU A 33 1.82 2.80 3.90
CA LEU A 33 1.22 2.99 2.59
C LEU A 33 2.28 2.98 1.47
N LEU A 34 3.38 3.72 1.67
CA LEU A 34 4.49 3.78 0.71
C LEU A 34 5.15 2.41 0.53
N TYR A 35 5.44 1.70 1.62
CA TYR A 35 6.00 0.36 1.59
C TYR A 35 5.10 -0.61 0.80
N SER A 36 3.77 -0.50 0.95
CA SER A 36 2.83 -1.30 0.18
C SER A 36 2.94 -1.07 -1.33
N ALA A 37 3.24 0.18 -1.76
CA ALA A 37 3.46 0.50 -3.17
C ALA A 37 4.78 -0.07 -3.70
N THR A 38 5.76 -0.30 -2.82
CA THR A 38 7.00 -0.97 -3.21
C THR A 38 6.83 -2.48 -3.42
N LEU A 39 5.75 -3.11 -2.93
CA LEU A 39 5.58 -4.56 -3.04
C LEU A 39 5.40 -5.04 -4.49
N SER A 40 4.89 -4.18 -5.37
CA SER A 40 4.83 -4.45 -6.82
C SER A 40 6.17 -4.26 -7.54
N LEU A 41 7.17 -3.72 -6.85
CA LEU A 41 8.51 -3.47 -7.39
C LEU A 41 9.47 -4.56 -6.92
N GLN A 42 10.42 -4.90 -7.79
CA GLN A 42 11.49 -5.84 -7.46
C GLN A 42 12.68 -5.06 -6.91
N PRO A 43 13.22 -5.46 -5.75
CA PRO A 43 14.51 -4.98 -5.28
C PRO A 43 15.60 -5.25 -6.32
N GLU A 44 16.68 -4.46 -6.31
CA GLU A 44 17.84 -4.62 -7.20
C GLU A 44 17.57 -4.39 -8.70
N THR A 45 16.34 -4.01 -9.06
CA THR A 45 15.97 -3.64 -10.43
C THR A 45 16.01 -2.12 -10.61
N SER A 46 16.63 -1.67 -11.69
CA SER A 46 16.51 -0.29 -12.16
C SER A 46 15.28 -0.15 -13.06
N TYR A 47 14.42 0.80 -12.71
CA TYR A 47 13.22 1.16 -13.47
C TYR A 47 13.44 2.48 -14.19
N SER A 48 13.05 2.57 -15.46
CA SER A 48 12.87 3.87 -16.11
C SER A 48 11.71 4.64 -15.48
N GLU A 49 11.67 5.95 -15.72
CA GLU A 49 10.51 6.78 -15.33
C GLU A 49 9.18 6.23 -15.87
N LYS A 50 9.19 5.68 -17.08
CA LYS A 50 7.97 5.10 -17.67
C LYS A 50 7.51 3.87 -16.90
N GLU A 51 8.42 2.93 -16.64
CA GLU A 51 8.10 1.67 -15.96
C GLU A 51 7.64 1.92 -14.52
N ILE A 52 8.32 2.82 -13.78
CA ILE A 52 7.90 3.14 -12.41
C ILE A 52 6.51 3.81 -12.40
N ASN A 53 6.24 4.70 -13.36
CA ASN A 53 4.94 5.36 -13.43
C ASN A 53 3.81 4.37 -13.73
N GLU A 54 4.04 3.40 -14.62
CA GLU A 54 3.06 2.35 -14.92
C GLU A 54 2.76 1.50 -13.68
N GLN A 55 3.79 1.05 -12.95
CA GLN A 55 3.61 0.27 -11.72
C GLN A 55 2.85 1.03 -10.64
N LEU A 56 3.23 2.30 -10.41
CA LEU A 56 2.58 3.15 -9.41
C LEU A 56 1.16 3.53 -9.83
N GLN A 57 0.89 3.70 -11.13
CA GLN A 57 -0.45 3.92 -11.64
C GLN A 57 -1.36 2.73 -11.36
N THR A 58 -0.90 1.50 -11.64
CA THR A 58 -1.65 0.28 -11.31
C THR A 58 -1.95 0.18 -9.81
N TRP A 59 -0.97 0.49 -8.96
CA TRP A 59 -1.17 0.53 -7.52
C TRP A 59 -2.21 1.59 -7.12
N CYS A 60 -2.13 2.82 -7.64
CA CYS A 60 -3.09 3.90 -7.34
C CYS A 60 -4.51 3.55 -7.78
N LEU A 61 -4.68 2.92 -8.94
CA LEU A 61 -6.00 2.49 -9.43
C LEU A 61 -6.65 1.44 -8.52
N THR A 62 -5.83 0.60 -7.88
CA THR A 62 -6.29 -0.50 -7.04
C THR A 62 -6.52 -0.07 -5.59
N PHE A 63 -5.57 0.69 -5.02
CA PHE A 63 -5.53 1.00 -3.58
C PHE A 63 -5.68 2.50 -3.27
N GLY A 64 -5.24 3.37 -4.17
CA GLY A 64 -5.22 4.84 -3.97
C GLY A 64 -6.52 5.55 -4.37
N LYS A 65 -7.45 4.88 -5.05
CA LYS A 65 -8.65 5.48 -5.65
C LYS A 65 -9.50 6.28 -4.66
N ASN A 66 -9.68 5.80 -3.43
CA ASN A 66 -10.48 6.47 -2.41
C ASN A 66 -9.78 7.71 -1.83
N MET A 67 -8.45 7.77 -1.89
CA MET A 67 -7.63 8.82 -1.29
C MET A 67 -7.35 9.99 -2.25
N GLY A 68 -7.79 9.89 -3.50
CA GLY A 68 -7.40 10.84 -4.55
C GLY A 68 -5.89 10.84 -4.82
N LEU A 69 -5.19 9.76 -4.49
CA LEU A 69 -3.73 9.68 -4.63
C LEU A 69 -3.35 9.39 -6.09
N ASP A 70 -2.59 10.29 -6.69
CA ASP A 70 -2.03 10.11 -8.03
C ASP A 70 -0.62 9.50 -7.99
N TYR A 71 -0.22 8.85 -9.08
CA TYR A 71 1.06 8.15 -9.19
C TYR A 71 2.27 9.11 -9.15
N VAL A 72 2.09 10.39 -9.52
CA VAL A 72 3.16 11.40 -9.48
C VAL A 72 3.44 11.79 -8.04
N SER A 73 2.39 12.07 -7.25
CA SER A 73 2.49 12.33 -5.81
C SER A 73 3.04 11.13 -5.06
N LEU A 74 2.60 9.91 -5.41
CA LEU A 74 3.12 8.68 -4.82
C LEU A 74 4.61 8.49 -5.11
N ARG A 75 5.05 8.69 -6.37
CA ARG A 75 6.47 8.61 -6.74
C ARG A 75 7.31 9.62 -5.97
N ARG A 76 6.84 10.86 -5.87
CA ARG A 76 7.54 11.92 -5.11
C ARG A 76 7.68 11.54 -3.65
N ALA A 77 6.60 11.07 -3.01
CA ALA A 77 6.64 10.64 -1.62
C ALA A 77 7.60 9.43 -1.40
N LEU A 78 7.65 8.49 -2.34
CA LEU A 78 8.60 7.37 -2.29
C LEU A 78 10.05 7.85 -2.37
N VAL A 79 10.36 8.85 -3.19
CA VAL A 79 11.71 9.44 -3.26
C VAL A 79 12.01 10.28 -2.01
N ASP A 80 11.07 11.12 -1.58
CA ASP A 80 11.24 12.03 -0.45
C ASP A 80 11.44 11.27 0.86
N GLU A 81 10.78 10.14 1.06
CA GLU A 81 10.97 9.28 2.24
C GLU A 81 12.15 8.31 2.10
N GLY A 82 12.72 8.14 0.90
CA GLY A 82 13.92 7.31 0.68
C GLY A 82 13.65 5.86 0.32
N PHE A 83 12.44 5.50 -0.13
CA PHE A 83 12.16 4.18 -0.71
C PHE A 83 12.68 4.06 -2.15
N LEU A 84 12.67 5.16 -2.91
CA LEU A 84 13.17 5.19 -4.28
C LEU A 84 14.34 6.15 -4.40
N HIS A 85 15.44 5.68 -4.98
CA HIS A 85 16.56 6.50 -5.38
C HIS A 85 16.50 6.81 -6.87
N ARG A 86 16.54 8.09 -7.19
CA ARG A 86 16.68 8.59 -8.55
C ARG A 86 18.16 8.74 -8.89
N ASP A 87 18.57 8.25 -10.05
CA ASP A 87 19.94 8.43 -10.53
C ASP A 87 20.26 9.92 -10.83
N SER A 88 21.55 10.25 -10.92
CA SER A 88 22.01 11.63 -11.18
C SER A 88 21.57 12.17 -12.54
N SER A 89 21.28 11.29 -13.50
CA SER A 89 20.73 11.66 -14.82
C SER A 89 19.22 11.92 -14.79
N GLY A 90 18.56 11.52 -13.70
CA GLY A 90 17.13 11.69 -13.49
C GLY A 90 16.22 10.71 -14.25
N ASN A 91 16.78 9.67 -14.86
CA ASN A 91 16.10 8.79 -15.80
C ASN A 91 15.82 7.39 -15.24
N GLN A 92 16.50 7.02 -14.15
CA GLN A 92 16.35 5.71 -13.52
C GLN A 92 15.97 5.82 -12.05
N TYR A 93 15.18 4.86 -11.60
CA TYR A 93 14.69 4.69 -10.24
C TYR A 93 15.12 3.33 -9.74
N THR A 94 15.67 3.28 -8.53
CA THR A 94 16.07 2.04 -7.86
C THR A 94 15.37 1.96 -6.52
N LEU A 95 14.88 0.78 -6.17
CA LEU A 95 14.24 0.51 -4.88
C LEU A 95 15.33 0.26 -3.83
N ASP A 96 15.30 1.03 -2.74
CA ASP A 96 16.11 0.77 -1.55
C ASP A 96 15.20 0.61 -0.32
N LEU A 97 15.27 -0.57 0.29
CA LEU A 97 14.52 -0.92 1.50
C LEU A 97 15.43 -1.05 2.72
N THR A 98 16.74 -0.93 2.54
CA THR A 98 17.75 -1.06 3.60
C THR A 98 17.44 -0.15 4.79
N PRO A 99 17.06 1.14 4.60
CA PRO A 99 16.73 2.03 5.71
C PRO A 99 15.51 1.61 6.53
N PHE A 100 14.67 0.72 6.00
CA PHE A 100 13.39 0.31 6.60
C PHE A 100 13.38 -1.14 7.06
N SER A 101 14.51 -1.84 6.95
CA SER A 101 14.66 -3.25 7.36
C SER A 101 14.36 -3.49 8.85
N ASP A 102 14.65 -2.51 9.71
CA ASP A 102 14.31 -2.54 11.14
C ASP A 102 12.86 -2.10 11.44
N GLN A 103 12.11 -1.62 10.44
CA GLN A 103 10.74 -1.14 10.59
C GLN A 103 9.69 -2.14 10.11
N PHE A 104 9.99 -2.91 9.06
CA PHE A 104 9.05 -3.83 8.43
C PHE A 104 9.58 -5.26 8.43
N ASP A 105 8.72 -6.19 8.81
CA ASP A 105 9.00 -7.63 8.71
C ASP A 105 9.20 -8.03 7.23
N PRO A 106 10.30 -8.74 6.88
CA PRO A 106 10.54 -9.20 5.52
C PRO A 106 9.40 -10.07 4.96
N GLU A 107 8.65 -10.78 5.81
CA GLU A 107 7.50 -11.59 5.37
C GLU A 107 6.41 -10.76 4.68
N ILE A 108 6.32 -9.46 4.96
CA ILE A 108 5.37 -8.55 4.31
C ILE A 108 5.55 -8.56 2.79
N ARG A 109 6.76 -8.77 2.27
CA ARG A 109 6.99 -8.81 0.81
C ARG A 109 6.35 -9.98 0.09
N SER A 110 5.98 -11.04 0.82
CA SER A 110 5.25 -12.19 0.27
C SER A 110 3.73 -11.97 0.18
N LEU A 111 3.23 -10.81 0.63
CA LEU A 111 1.81 -10.52 0.61
C LEU A 111 1.29 -10.27 -0.80
N ASP A 112 0.18 -10.92 -1.13
CA ASP A 112 -0.68 -10.57 -2.26
C ASP A 112 -1.69 -9.51 -1.79
N LEU A 113 -1.35 -8.23 -1.97
CA LEU A 113 -2.23 -7.12 -1.58
C LEU A 113 -3.56 -7.11 -2.34
N PRO A 114 -3.62 -7.36 -3.66
CA PRO A 114 -4.89 -7.51 -4.37
C PRO A 114 -5.81 -8.57 -3.77
N GLN A 115 -5.28 -9.76 -3.48
CA GLN A 115 -6.06 -10.85 -2.87
C GLN A 115 -6.51 -10.48 -1.45
N LEU A 116 -5.63 -9.89 -0.65
CA LEU A 116 -5.95 -9.42 0.71
C LEU A 116 -7.09 -8.40 0.70
N LEU A 117 -7.08 -7.46 -0.24
CA LEU A 117 -8.15 -6.46 -0.38
C LEU A 117 -9.47 -7.11 -0.78
N LYS A 118 -9.44 -8.04 -1.75
CA LYS A 118 -10.63 -8.77 -2.21
C LYS A 118 -11.30 -9.51 -1.06
N GLU A 119 -10.53 -10.27 -0.29
CA GLU A 119 -11.03 -11.02 0.88
C GLU A 119 -11.66 -10.08 1.93
N ALA A 120 -11.03 -8.94 2.19
CA ALA A 120 -11.55 -7.96 3.15
C ALA A 120 -12.90 -7.37 2.70
N ILE A 121 -13.07 -7.09 1.41
CA ILE A 121 -14.33 -6.59 0.84
C ILE A 121 -15.42 -7.68 0.93
N GLU A 122 -15.10 -8.92 0.58
CA GLU A 122 -16.05 -10.05 0.64
C GLU A 122 -16.52 -10.30 2.09
N VAL A 123 -15.61 -10.26 3.06
CA VAL A 123 -15.95 -10.39 4.49
C VAL A 123 -16.87 -9.26 4.94
N LYS A 124 -16.62 -8.02 4.49
CA LYS A 124 -17.46 -6.86 4.82
C LYS A 124 -18.87 -6.98 4.24
N GLU A 125 -19.00 -7.41 2.99
CA GLU A 125 -20.31 -7.61 2.35
C GLU A 125 -21.08 -8.77 3.00
N ARG A 126 -20.43 -9.89 3.33
CA ARG A 126 -21.07 -11.01 4.04
C ARG A 126 -21.66 -10.58 5.38
N ARG A 127 -20.87 -9.85 6.19
CA ARG A 127 -21.34 -9.31 7.50
C ARG A 127 -22.53 -8.37 7.34
N LYS A 128 -22.54 -7.55 6.29
CA LYS A 128 -23.65 -6.63 5.98
C LYS A 128 -24.93 -7.40 5.63
N GLN A 129 -24.82 -8.46 4.82
CA GLN A 129 -25.96 -9.31 4.45
C GLN A 129 -26.55 -10.05 5.66
N GLU A 130 -25.70 -10.61 6.53
CA GLU A 130 -26.14 -11.28 7.76
C GLU A 130 -26.88 -10.32 8.70
N TYR A 131 -26.40 -9.09 8.84
CA TYR A 131 -27.07 -8.06 9.63
C TYR A 131 -28.44 -7.69 9.04
N LEU A 132 -28.53 -7.46 7.73
CA LEU A 132 -29.78 -7.12 7.05
C LEU A 132 -30.83 -8.25 7.13
N ASN A 133 -30.38 -9.50 7.04
CA ASN A 133 -31.25 -10.67 7.17
C ASN A 133 -31.75 -10.85 8.62
N ARG A 134 -30.91 -10.60 9.63
CA ARG A 134 -31.34 -10.59 11.03
C ARG A 134 -32.31 -9.45 11.34
N SER A 135 -32.10 -8.26 10.78
CA SER A 135 -33.00 -7.11 11.01
C SER A 135 -34.36 -7.26 10.31
N LYS A 136 -34.45 -8.04 9.22
CA LYS A 136 -35.71 -8.35 8.52
C LYS A 136 -36.46 -9.56 9.09
N GLY A 137 -35.84 -10.33 9.99
CA GLY A 137 -36.39 -11.56 10.57
C GLY A 137 -37.03 -11.41 11.95
N ASN A 138 -37.26 -10.18 12.43
CA ASN A 138 -37.91 -9.94 13.72
C ASN A 138 -39.37 -9.47 13.49
N PRO A 139 -40.37 -10.37 13.54
CA PRO A 139 -41.79 -9.99 13.55
C PRO A 139 -42.18 -9.24 14.83
#